data_AF-A0A8B7CRP3-F1
#
_entry.id   AF-A0A8B7CRP3-F1
#
_cell.length_a   1.000
_cell.length_b   1.000
_cell.length_c   1.000
_cell.angle_alpha   90.00
_cell.angle_beta   90.00
_cell.angle_gamma   90.00
#
_symmetry.space_group_name_H-M   'P 1'
#
loop_
_entity.id
_entity.type
_entity.pdbx_description
1 polymer ?
#
loop_
_entity_poly.entity_id
_entity_poly.type
_entity_poly.pdbx_seq_one_letter_code
_entity_poly.pdbx_strand_id
1 'polypeptide(L)'
;METPCGLPSRKDNKVVFVLGATGSGKSKLAIALATQFDGEIINSDKMQVYGGLDVITNKVTKEESAGIPHHLLGVVHPDADFTASDFCREAVHAIDSILGRGRVPIVAGGSNSYIEGLVDGEGGEFRSRYQCLFLWVDAALPLLHSFVSARVDRMAEKGLVEEARSLFHANADYSRGIRRSIGVPEMDHYFRMEASADEETRARILEAAVDEIKANTCKLTCIQLQKIHRFCTLPGWDLHRIDAGEFFLKRGQEGEAEAWEKVVESPSTEIVRRFLTGAGGVKHMAGEEGTADDNKEDNGEVADKHGTAGKYKDENCEVKHVAGDDGATDRKNADENGSEAGANGEGPKNVVKDVKGETETGHVNGIAANREV
;
A
#
# COMPACT_ATOMS: atom_id res chain seq x y z
N MET A 1 44.13 13.71 14.09
CA MET A 1 43.03 13.62 13.10
C MET A 1 42.37 12.29 13.36
N GLU A 2 41.35 12.29 14.21
CA GLU A 2 40.59 11.08 14.53
C GLU A 2 39.29 11.11 13.74
N THR A 3 39.05 10.07 12.97
CA THR A 3 37.78 9.83 12.29
C THR A 3 36.83 9.18 13.29
N PRO A 4 35.64 9.74 13.59
CA PRO A 4 34.58 8.96 14.20
C PRO A 4 33.66 8.47 13.07
N CYS A 5 34.02 7.35 12.45
CA CYS A 5 33.09 6.57 11.63
C CYS A 5 32.47 5.51 12.53
N GLY A 6 31.61 5.94 13.45
CA GLY A 6 30.70 5.04 14.15
C GLY A 6 29.47 4.85 13.27
N LEU A 7 29.37 3.70 12.60
CA LEU A 7 28.10 3.29 12.00
C LEU A 7 27.05 3.28 13.13
N PRO A 8 25.86 3.89 12.92
CA PRO A 8 24.83 3.93 13.95
C PRO A 8 24.50 2.51 14.41
N SER A 9 24.29 2.36 15.73
CA SER A 9 24.00 1.07 16.32
C SER A 9 22.75 0.48 15.66
N ARG A 10 22.83 -0.79 15.24
CA ARG A 10 21.77 -1.53 14.51
C ARG A 10 20.43 -1.62 15.25
N LYS A 11 20.34 -1.10 16.49
CA LYS A 11 19.15 -1.09 17.35
C LYS A 11 18.24 0.13 17.16
N ASP A 12 18.62 1.15 16.38
CA ASP A 12 17.83 2.38 16.24
C ASP A 12 17.03 2.50 14.94
N ASN A 13 17.01 1.44 14.11
CA ASN A 13 16.31 1.43 12.83
C ASN A 13 14.79 1.34 13.03
N LYS A 14 14.12 2.48 13.11
CA LYS A 14 12.68 2.61 13.37
C LYS A 14 11.91 2.85 12.08
N VAL A 15 10.81 2.12 11.90
CA VAL A 15 9.92 2.24 10.73
C VAL A 15 8.49 2.42 11.20
N VAL A 16 7.79 3.41 10.64
CA VAL A 16 6.38 3.69 10.94
C VAL A 16 5.52 3.14 9.82
N PHE A 17 4.46 2.42 10.16
CA PHE A 17 3.48 1.88 9.22
C PHE A 17 2.13 2.56 9.45
N VAL A 18 1.51 3.07 8.38
CA VAL A 18 0.17 3.66 8.40
C VAL A 18 -0.79 2.75 7.64
N LEU A 19 -1.60 2.02 8.38
CA LEU A 19 -2.58 1.03 7.93
C LEU A 19 -4.00 1.60 7.92
N GLY A 20 -4.89 0.95 7.18
CA GLY A 20 -6.30 1.33 7.08
C GLY A 20 -6.91 0.99 5.73
N ALA A 21 -8.24 0.91 5.67
CA ALA A 21 -8.95 0.68 4.41
C ALA A 21 -8.82 1.86 3.44
N THR A 22 -9.08 1.63 2.16
CA THR A 22 -9.11 2.70 1.15
C THR A 22 -10.11 3.78 1.59
N GLY A 23 -9.71 5.04 1.42
CA GLY A 23 -10.50 6.19 1.87
C GLY A 23 -10.38 6.53 3.37
N SER A 24 -9.68 5.77 4.20
CA SER A 24 -9.56 6.08 5.65
C SER A 24 -8.68 7.30 5.98
N GLY A 25 -7.96 7.87 5.00
CA GLY A 25 -7.09 9.04 5.21
C GLY A 25 -5.60 8.71 5.47
N LYS A 26 -5.14 7.48 5.18
CA LYS A 26 -3.73 7.07 5.35
C LYS A 26 -2.71 8.05 4.77
N SER A 27 -2.86 8.46 3.52
CA SER A 27 -1.90 9.35 2.86
C SER A 27 -1.85 10.72 3.54
N LYS A 28 -3.00 11.26 3.94
CA LYS A 28 -3.08 12.53 4.70
C LYS A 28 -2.30 12.42 6.02
N LEU A 29 -2.49 11.33 6.77
CA LEU A 29 -1.74 11.10 8.00
C LEU A 29 -0.24 10.90 7.74
N ALA A 30 0.13 10.10 6.74
CA ALA A 30 1.53 9.84 6.42
C ALA A 30 2.30 11.13 6.07
N ILE A 31 1.67 12.05 5.32
CA ILE A 31 2.25 13.35 4.94
C ILE A 31 2.38 14.27 6.17
N ALA A 32 1.36 14.31 7.03
CA ALA A 32 1.43 15.07 8.27
C ALA A 32 2.59 14.58 9.17
N LEU A 33 2.71 13.27 9.35
CA LEU A 33 3.80 12.65 10.11
C LEU A 33 5.16 12.91 9.46
N ALA A 34 5.28 12.76 8.14
CA ALA A 34 6.52 13.03 7.43
C ALA A 34 6.96 14.49 7.57
N THR A 35 6.01 15.42 7.53
CA THR A 35 6.28 16.86 7.74
C THR A 35 6.78 17.13 9.16
N GLN A 36 6.16 16.51 10.18
CA GLN A 36 6.51 16.74 11.57
C GLN A 36 7.82 16.05 12.01
N PHE A 37 8.20 14.94 11.38
CA PHE A 37 9.32 14.10 11.80
C PHE A 37 10.45 14.00 10.76
N ASP A 38 10.54 14.92 9.80
CA ASP A 38 11.49 14.88 8.65
C ASP A 38 11.53 13.48 8.00
N GLY A 39 10.35 12.98 7.66
CA GLY A 39 10.13 11.65 7.13
C GLY A 39 10.03 11.62 5.61
N GLU A 40 10.12 10.40 5.06
CA GLU A 40 9.86 10.10 3.66
C GLU A 40 8.88 8.93 3.58
N ILE A 41 8.00 8.96 2.58
CA ILE A 41 6.88 8.01 2.47
C ILE A 41 7.24 6.90 1.49
N ILE A 42 6.94 5.66 1.85
CA ILE A 42 7.06 4.49 0.98
C ILE A 42 5.64 3.98 0.70
N ASN A 43 5.20 4.07 -0.55
CA ASN A 43 3.90 3.58 -0.96
C ASN A 43 3.84 2.05 -0.88
N SER A 44 2.83 1.52 -0.19
CA SER A 44 2.52 0.09 -0.13
C SER A 44 1.16 -0.26 -0.74
N ASP A 45 0.63 0.58 -1.64
CA ASP A 45 -0.51 0.24 -2.49
C ASP A 45 -0.05 -0.33 -3.84
N LYS A 46 -0.42 -1.60 -4.09
CA LYS A 46 -0.05 -2.37 -5.28
C LYS A 46 -0.47 -1.75 -6.61
N MET A 47 -1.51 -0.92 -6.63
CA MET A 47 -1.95 -0.27 -7.88
C MET A 47 -1.24 1.08 -8.05
N GLN A 48 -0.87 1.74 -6.96
CA GLN A 48 -0.19 3.04 -7.01
C GLN A 48 1.30 2.94 -7.34
N VAL A 49 1.91 1.74 -7.30
CA VAL A 49 3.30 1.55 -7.76
C VAL A 49 3.48 1.81 -9.25
N TYR A 50 2.43 1.66 -10.05
CA TYR A 50 2.46 1.81 -11.50
C TYR A 50 2.31 3.27 -11.93
N GLY A 51 3.04 3.67 -12.97
CA GLY A 51 2.89 4.98 -13.61
C GLY A 51 1.54 5.13 -14.33
N GLY A 52 0.98 6.35 -14.33
CA GLY A 52 -0.31 6.65 -14.96
C GLY A 52 -1.52 6.19 -14.14
N LEU A 53 -2.73 6.50 -14.64
CA LEU A 53 -4.00 6.28 -13.93
C LEU A 53 -4.06 6.93 -12.54
N ASP A 54 -3.62 8.19 -12.42
CA ASP A 54 -3.46 8.85 -11.13
C ASP A 54 -4.81 9.11 -10.44
N VAL A 55 -5.86 9.39 -11.22
CA VAL A 55 -7.24 9.54 -10.72
C VAL A 55 -7.79 8.19 -10.27
N ILE A 56 -7.78 7.17 -11.14
CA ILE A 56 -8.30 5.81 -10.85
C ILE A 56 -7.59 5.18 -9.65
N THR A 57 -6.27 5.27 -9.60
CA THR A 57 -5.48 4.70 -8.50
C THR A 57 -5.42 5.60 -7.27
N ASN A 58 -6.07 6.78 -7.33
CA ASN A 58 -6.14 7.75 -6.24
C ASN A 58 -4.75 8.08 -5.68
N LYS A 59 -3.79 8.36 -6.56
CA LYS A 59 -2.46 8.82 -6.14
C LYS A 59 -2.56 10.21 -5.54
N VAL A 60 -1.70 10.48 -4.58
CA VAL A 60 -1.54 11.83 -4.02
C VAL A 60 -1.04 12.78 -5.11
N THR A 61 -1.62 13.97 -5.21
CA THR A 61 -1.13 14.98 -6.16
C THR A 61 0.17 15.62 -5.65
N LYS A 62 0.88 16.36 -6.52
CA LYS A 62 2.09 17.09 -6.11
C LYS A 62 1.78 18.13 -5.03
N GLU A 63 0.64 18.80 -5.14
CA GLU A 63 0.18 19.80 -4.18
C GLU A 63 -0.14 19.15 -2.84
N GLU A 64 -0.87 18.04 -2.84
CA GLU A 64 -1.18 17.27 -1.64
C GLU A 64 0.07 16.68 -0.98
N SER A 65 1.08 16.28 -1.77
CA SER A 65 2.34 15.74 -1.27
C SER A 65 3.17 16.73 -0.46
N ALA A 66 2.90 18.04 -0.58
CA ALA A 66 3.59 19.12 0.13
C ALA A 66 5.13 19.07 0.03
N GLY A 67 5.67 18.50 -1.05
CA GLY A 67 7.12 18.34 -1.25
C GLY A 67 7.75 17.16 -0.50
N ILE A 68 6.97 16.35 0.22
CA ILE A 68 7.44 15.15 0.90
C ILE A 68 7.87 14.10 -0.15
N PRO A 69 9.09 13.55 -0.08
CA PRO A 69 9.53 12.48 -0.98
C PRO A 69 8.66 11.22 -0.84
N HIS A 70 8.22 10.69 -1.98
CA HIS A 70 7.48 9.44 -2.07
C HIS A 70 8.28 8.41 -2.87
N HIS A 71 8.47 7.24 -2.27
CA HIS A 71 9.11 6.07 -2.86
C HIS A 71 8.04 5.07 -3.30
N LEU A 72 8.33 4.30 -4.35
CA LEU A 72 7.43 3.26 -4.89
C LEU A 72 6.04 3.78 -5.31
N LEU A 73 5.96 5.05 -5.70
CA LEU A 73 4.74 5.69 -6.20
C LEU A 73 4.93 6.04 -7.68
N GLY A 74 4.21 5.37 -8.57
CA GLY A 74 4.28 5.65 -10.01
C GLY A 74 5.59 5.27 -10.71
N VAL A 75 6.41 4.40 -10.11
CA VAL A 75 7.76 4.07 -10.60
C VAL A 75 7.80 2.84 -11.51
N VAL A 76 6.75 2.00 -11.49
CA VAL A 76 6.68 0.75 -12.26
C VAL A 76 5.97 0.99 -13.58
N HIS A 77 6.46 0.38 -14.66
CA HIS A 77 5.82 0.47 -15.97
C HIS A 77 4.42 -0.17 -15.95
N PRO A 78 3.38 0.45 -16.55
CA PRO A 78 1.99 -0.04 -16.55
C PRO A 78 1.77 -1.52 -16.88
N ASP A 79 2.57 -2.05 -17.81
CA ASP A 79 2.50 -3.43 -18.31
C ASP A 79 3.43 -4.41 -17.59
N ALA A 80 4.27 -3.93 -16.67
CA ALA A 80 5.17 -4.80 -15.93
C ALA A 80 4.39 -5.60 -14.86
N ASP A 81 4.90 -6.78 -14.51
CA ASP A 81 4.45 -7.46 -13.30
C ASP A 81 5.26 -6.91 -12.10
N PHE A 82 4.57 -6.67 -10.98
CA PHE A 82 5.21 -6.25 -9.73
C PHE A 82 4.73 -7.13 -8.57
N THR A 83 5.62 -8.00 -8.10
CA THR A 83 5.27 -9.03 -7.11
C THR A 83 5.42 -8.53 -5.68
N ALA A 84 4.95 -9.31 -4.70
CA ALA A 84 5.21 -9.02 -3.30
C ALA A 84 6.71 -9.11 -2.96
N SER A 85 7.46 -10.02 -3.60
CA SER A 85 8.91 -10.12 -3.41
C SER A 85 9.63 -8.88 -3.94
N ASP A 86 9.22 -8.37 -5.11
CA ASP A 86 9.73 -7.11 -5.65
C ASP A 86 9.46 -5.95 -4.68
N PHE A 87 8.21 -5.83 -4.19
CA PHE A 87 7.89 -4.84 -3.18
C PHE A 87 8.80 -4.95 -1.95
N CYS A 88 9.01 -6.14 -1.41
CA CYS A 88 9.83 -6.33 -0.20
C CYS A 88 11.27 -5.86 -0.43
N ARG A 89 11.88 -6.26 -1.56
CA ARG A 89 13.23 -5.85 -1.93
C ARG A 89 13.32 -4.33 -2.06
N GLU A 90 12.46 -3.73 -2.87
CA GLU A 90 12.52 -2.28 -3.13
C GLU A 90 12.17 -1.45 -1.87
N ALA A 91 11.24 -1.94 -1.03
CA ALA A 91 10.89 -1.29 0.22
C ALA A 91 12.04 -1.32 1.23
N VAL A 92 12.73 -2.46 1.39
CA VAL A 92 13.93 -2.56 2.26
C VAL A 92 15.02 -1.60 1.77
N HIS A 93 15.27 -1.54 0.46
CA HIS A 93 16.22 -0.58 -0.12
C HIS A 93 15.84 0.87 0.17
N ALA A 94 14.56 1.24 0.02
CA ALA A 94 14.07 2.57 0.35
C ALA A 94 14.22 2.89 1.84
N ILE A 95 13.84 1.95 2.72
CA ILE A 95 13.95 2.09 4.19
C ILE A 95 15.41 2.33 4.59
N ASP A 96 16.34 1.49 4.13
CA ASP A 96 17.77 1.63 4.46
C ASP A 96 18.33 2.96 3.95
N SER A 97 17.91 3.39 2.76
CA SER A 97 18.31 4.66 2.16
C SER A 97 17.82 5.87 2.97
N ILE A 98 16.55 5.86 3.41
CA ILE A 98 15.95 6.91 4.24
C ILE A 98 16.63 6.98 5.61
N LEU A 99 16.80 5.83 6.27
CA LEU A 99 17.50 5.74 7.55
C LEU A 99 18.96 6.21 7.44
N GLY A 100 19.64 5.87 6.34
CA GLY A 100 21.01 6.32 6.07
C GLY A 100 21.14 7.84 5.91
N ARG A 101 20.06 8.54 5.56
CA ARG A 101 19.96 10.02 5.56
C ARG A 101 19.56 10.60 6.93
N GLY A 102 19.33 9.76 7.94
CA GLY A 102 18.87 10.19 9.27
C GLY A 102 17.38 10.56 9.32
N ARG A 103 16.59 10.12 8.34
CA ARG A 103 15.16 10.44 8.20
C ARG A 103 14.26 9.29 8.64
N VAL A 104 12.98 9.59 8.84
CA VAL A 104 11.99 8.59 9.30
C VAL A 104 11.30 7.92 8.10
N PRO A 105 11.46 6.60 7.88
CA PRO A 105 10.70 5.89 6.86
C PRO A 105 9.27 5.64 7.33
N ILE A 106 8.30 6.08 6.52
CA ILE A 106 6.87 5.91 6.76
C ILE A 106 6.26 5.08 5.63
N VAL A 107 5.90 3.83 5.91
CA VAL A 107 5.25 2.94 4.94
C VAL A 107 3.74 3.14 5.01
N ALA A 108 3.10 3.54 3.91
CA ALA A 108 1.67 3.82 3.87
C ALA A 108 1.01 3.24 2.61
N GLY A 109 -0.14 2.58 2.76
CA GLY A 109 -0.84 1.97 1.63
C GLY A 109 -1.91 0.95 2.04
N GLY A 110 -2.72 0.53 1.08
CA GLY A 110 -3.86 -0.37 1.31
C GLY A 110 -3.59 -1.86 1.04
N SER A 111 -2.40 -2.23 0.55
CA SER A 111 -2.12 -3.62 0.20
C SER A 111 -1.50 -4.36 1.39
N ASN A 112 -2.37 -4.81 2.30
CA ASN A 112 -1.95 -5.53 3.50
C ASN A 112 -1.06 -6.77 3.21
N SER A 113 -1.21 -7.41 2.05
CA SER A 113 -0.33 -8.52 1.63
C SER A 113 1.12 -8.10 1.39
N TYR A 114 1.36 -6.88 0.91
CA TYR A 114 2.71 -6.33 0.76
C TYR A 114 3.33 -6.04 2.12
N ILE A 115 2.56 -5.46 3.03
CA ILE A 115 3.03 -5.16 4.39
C ILE A 115 3.30 -6.44 5.17
N GLU A 116 2.40 -7.43 5.08
CA GLU A 116 2.62 -8.75 5.68
C GLU A 116 3.85 -9.43 5.09
N GLY A 117 3.98 -9.46 3.76
CA GLY A 117 5.17 -10.03 3.10
C GLY A 117 6.46 -9.35 3.55
N LEU A 118 6.45 -8.03 3.73
CA LEU A 118 7.61 -7.27 4.18
C LEU A 118 7.96 -7.58 5.64
N VAL A 119 6.96 -7.63 6.52
CA VAL A 119 7.18 -7.67 7.97
C VAL A 119 7.30 -9.12 8.50
N ASP A 120 6.51 -10.05 7.96
CA ASP A 120 6.48 -11.48 8.34
C ASP A 120 7.20 -12.40 7.34
N GLY A 121 7.65 -11.88 6.19
CA GLY A 121 8.37 -12.65 5.19
C GLY A 121 9.72 -13.21 5.67
N GLU A 122 10.28 -14.10 4.86
CA GLU A 122 11.66 -14.63 4.98
C GLU A 122 12.15 -14.84 6.42
N GLY A 123 11.45 -15.67 7.19
CA GLY A 123 11.90 -16.11 8.52
C GLY A 123 11.98 -15.01 9.59
N GLY A 124 11.35 -13.84 9.37
CA GLY A 124 11.33 -12.74 10.32
C GLY A 124 12.56 -11.82 10.28
N GLU A 125 13.35 -11.88 9.20
CA GLU A 125 14.54 -11.04 9.03
C GLU A 125 14.24 -9.55 9.16
N PHE A 126 13.11 -9.08 8.63
CA PHE A 126 12.71 -7.68 8.72
C PHE A 126 12.60 -7.21 10.17
N ARG A 127 11.88 -7.95 11.01
CA ARG A 127 11.72 -7.62 12.45
C ARG A 127 13.03 -7.73 13.24
N SER A 128 13.99 -8.52 12.77
CA SER A 128 15.33 -8.57 13.37
C SER A 128 16.16 -7.30 13.08
N ARG A 129 15.82 -6.60 11.99
CA ARG A 129 16.55 -5.41 11.50
C ARG A 129 15.88 -4.09 11.85
N TYR A 130 14.56 -4.07 12.00
CA TYR A 130 13.77 -2.86 12.19
C TYR A 130 12.80 -2.97 13.37
N GLN A 131 12.75 -1.92 14.18
CA GLN A 131 11.65 -1.72 15.11
C GLN A 131 10.46 -1.14 14.33
N CYS A 132 9.29 -1.75 14.48
CA CYS A 132 8.09 -1.37 13.72
C CYS A 132 7.05 -0.74 14.65
N LEU A 133 6.48 0.39 14.23
CA LEU A 133 5.30 0.99 14.83
C LEU A 133 4.13 0.89 13.84
N PHE A 134 3.00 0.33 14.25
CA PHE A 134 1.82 0.21 13.41
C PHE A 134 0.72 1.15 13.88
N LEU A 135 0.39 2.15 13.07
CA LEU A 135 -0.78 2.99 13.23
C LEU A 135 -1.89 2.45 12.32
N TRP A 136 -3.10 2.28 12.85
CA TRP A 136 -4.26 1.86 12.08
C TRP A 136 -5.34 2.94 12.13
N VAL A 137 -5.53 3.63 11.00
CA VAL A 137 -6.64 4.59 10.85
C VAL A 137 -7.91 3.84 10.50
N ASP A 138 -8.84 3.82 11.46
CA ASP A 138 -10.07 3.04 11.42
C ASP A 138 -11.31 3.94 11.36
N ALA A 139 -12.38 3.42 10.76
CA ALA A 139 -13.70 4.04 10.78
C ALA A 139 -14.77 2.99 10.48
N ALA A 140 -16.00 3.24 10.95
CA ALA A 140 -17.12 2.34 10.70
C ALA A 140 -17.40 2.15 9.20
N LEU A 141 -17.71 0.92 8.78
CA LEU A 141 -17.98 0.56 7.39
C LEU A 141 -18.99 1.49 6.68
N PRO A 142 -20.14 1.88 7.29
CA PRO A 142 -21.08 2.78 6.64
C PRO A 142 -20.48 4.16 6.31
N LEU A 143 -19.59 4.67 7.17
CA LEU A 143 -18.91 5.95 6.96
C LEU A 143 -17.89 5.83 5.82
N LEU A 144 -17.11 4.74 5.81
CA LEU A 144 -16.17 4.46 4.73
C LEU A 144 -16.89 4.26 3.40
N HIS A 145 -17.96 3.47 3.35
CA HIS A 145 -18.74 3.20 2.15
C HIS A 145 -19.33 4.49 1.56
N SER A 146 -19.95 5.33 2.39
CA SER A 146 -20.45 6.63 1.97
C SER A 146 -19.33 7.49 1.39
N PHE A 147 -18.18 7.54 2.07
CA PHE A 147 -17.04 8.32 1.62
C PHE A 147 -16.45 7.84 0.29
N VAL A 148 -16.19 6.54 0.15
CA VAL A 148 -15.55 5.99 -1.05
C VAL A 148 -16.48 6.04 -2.25
N SER A 149 -17.80 5.87 -2.05
CA SER A 149 -18.78 6.05 -3.13
C SER A 149 -18.80 7.49 -3.63
N ALA A 150 -18.92 8.48 -2.73
CA ALA A 150 -18.86 9.89 -3.10
C ALA A 150 -17.50 10.28 -3.70
N ARG A 151 -16.42 9.58 -3.34
CA ARG A 151 -15.11 9.78 -3.96
C ARG A 151 -15.09 9.30 -5.41
N VAL A 152 -15.71 8.15 -5.71
CA VAL A 152 -15.82 7.66 -7.09
C VAL A 152 -16.56 8.66 -7.97
N ASP A 153 -17.62 9.29 -7.44
CA ASP A 153 -18.33 10.37 -8.17
C ASP A 153 -17.36 11.52 -8.52
N ARG A 154 -16.58 11.99 -7.55
CA ARG A 154 -15.55 13.03 -7.78
C ARG A 154 -14.43 12.55 -8.72
N MET A 155 -14.13 11.26 -8.76
CA MET A 155 -13.14 10.69 -9.68
C MET A 155 -13.67 10.71 -11.12
N ALA A 156 -14.96 10.38 -11.32
CA ALA A 156 -15.61 10.52 -12.62
C ALA A 156 -15.55 11.96 -13.13
N GLU A 157 -15.85 12.94 -12.28
CA GLU A 157 -15.72 14.37 -12.61
C GLU A 157 -14.29 14.82 -12.92
N LYS A 158 -13.28 14.13 -12.37
CA LYS A 158 -11.84 14.47 -12.51
C LYS A 158 -11.13 13.74 -13.64
N GLY A 159 -11.84 12.92 -14.42
CA GLY A 159 -11.27 12.28 -15.59
C GLY A 159 -11.02 10.77 -15.47
N LEU A 160 -11.70 10.08 -14.55
CA LEU A 160 -11.61 8.61 -14.42
C LEU A 160 -11.93 7.91 -15.74
N VAL A 161 -12.92 8.40 -16.50
CA VAL A 161 -13.36 7.76 -17.74
C VAL A 161 -12.27 7.87 -18.81
N GLU A 162 -11.62 9.03 -18.90
CA GLU A 162 -10.53 9.31 -19.82
C GLU A 162 -9.29 8.49 -19.50
N GLU A 163 -8.96 8.35 -18.21
CA GLU A 163 -7.88 7.47 -17.76
C GLU A 163 -8.16 6.02 -18.11
N ALA A 164 -9.35 5.49 -17.81
CA ALA A 164 -9.72 4.12 -18.15
C ALA A 164 -9.70 3.90 -19.67
N ARG A 165 -10.17 4.89 -20.45
CA ARG A 165 -10.17 4.85 -21.92
C ARG A 165 -8.77 4.72 -22.50
N SER A 166 -7.77 5.35 -21.88
CA SER A 166 -6.38 5.27 -22.35
C SER A 166 -5.81 3.84 -22.37
N LEU A 167 -6.39 2.94 -21.57
CA LEU A 167 -6.00 1.52 -21.51
C LEU A 167 -6.96 0.59 -22.27
N PHE A 168 -8.03 1.13 -22.86
CA PHE A 168 -9.02 0.34 -23.58
C PHE A 168 -8.51 -0.06 -24.97
N HIS A 169 -8.63 -1.35 -25.27
CA HIS A 169 -8.51 -1.92 -26.61
C HIS A 169 -9.24 -3.26 -26.67
N ALA A 170 -9.62 -3.69 -27.88
CA ALA A 170 -10.54 -4.82 -28.09
C ALA A 170 -10.15 -6.12 -27.35
N ASN A 171 -8.84 -6.39 -27.24
CA ASN A 171 -8.27 -7.61 -26.65
C ASN A 171 -7.58 -7.34 -25.31
N ALA A 172 -8.12 -6.43 -24.50
CA ALA A 172 -7.51 -6.10 -23.21
C ALA A 172 -7.47 -7.27 -22.24
N ASP A 173 -6.29 -7.46 -21.64
CA ASP A 173 -6.11 -8.35 -20.49
C ASP A 173 -6.13 -7.53 -19.21
N TYR A 174 -7.24 -7.65 -18.47
CA TYR A 174 -7.46 -6.98 -17.19
C TYR A 174 -6.92 -7.78 -15.99
N SER A 175 -6.25 -8.91 -16.21
CA SER A 175 -5.69 -9.75 -15.15
C SER A 175 -4.27 -9.34 -14.71
N ARG A 176 -3.63 -8.39 -15.41
CA ARG A 176 -2.21 -8.04 -15.22
C ARG A 176 -1.94 -6.56 -15.05
N GLY A 177 -0.81 -6.26 -14.40
CA GLY A 177 -0.29 -4.90 -14.23
C GLY A 177 -1.30 -3.92 -13.65
N ILE A 178 -1.24 -2.68 -14.14
CA ILE A 178 -2.13 -1.60 -13.71
C ILE A 178 -3.59 -1.78 -14.17
N ARG A 179 -3.84 -2.59 -15.21
CA ARG A 179 -5.18 -2.84 -15.77
C ARG A 179 -6.14 -3.55 -14.81
N ARG A 180 -5.61 -4.10 -13.71
CA ARG A 180 -6.38 -4.69 -12.61
C ARG A 180 -7.04 -3.66 -11.70
N SER A 181 -6.74 -2.38 -11.86
CA SER A 181 -7.25 -1.31 -11.00
C SER A 181 -8.77 -1.22 -11.09
N ILE A 182 -9.46 -1.19 -9.95
CA ILE A 182 -10.90 -0.91 -9.87
C ILE A 182 -11.15 0.43 -10.58
N GLY A 183 -12.01 0.44 -11.59
CA GLY A 183 -12.21 1.56 -12.51
C GLY A 183 -11.91 1.21 -13.96
N VAL A 184 -10.97 0.28 -14.20
CA VAL A 184 -10.57 -0.09 -15.56
C VAL A 184 -11.45 -1.21 -16.12
N PRO A 185 -11.59 -2.39 -15.46
CA PRO A 185 -12.44 -3.46 -15.97
C PRO A 185 -13.91 -3.06 -16.08
N GLU A 186 -14.43 -2.30 -15.11
CA GLU A 186 -15.83 -1.88 -15.04
C GLU A 186 -16.23 -0.98 -16.22
N MET A 187 -15.27 -0.25 -16.79
CA MET A 187 -15.51 0.64 -17.93
C MET A 187 -15.46 -0.07 -19.30
N ASP A 188 -15.02 -1.33 -19.37
CA ASP A 188 -14.88 -2.05 -20.64
C ASP A 188 -16.23 -2.13 -21.40
N HIS A 189 -17.31 -2.48 -20.71
CA HIS A 189 -18.63 -2.58 -21.34
C HIS A 189 -19.10 -1.24 -21.90
N TYR A 190 -18.88 -0.15 -21.15
CA TYR A 190 -19.19 1.20 -21.59
C TYR A 190 -18.46 1.55 -22.89
N PHE A 191 -17.14 1.33 -22.96
CA PHE A 191 -16.35 1.66 -24.15
C PHE A 191 -16.71 0.82 -25.37
N ARG A 192 -17.11 -0.45 -25.19
CA ARG A 192 -17.56 -1.30 -26.31
C ARG A 192 -18.87 -0.84 -26.91
N MET A 193 -19.79 -0.36 -26.07
CA MET A 193 -21.13 0.02 -26.51
C MET A 193 -21.21 1.47 -27.00
N GLU A 194 -20.28 2.32 -26.57
CA GLU A 194 -20.30 3.77 -26.79
C GLU A 194 -20.54 4.19 -28.24
N ALA A 195 -19.89 3.55 -29.21
CA ALA A 195 -20.00 3.91 -30.63
C ALA A 195 -21.35 3.53 -31.26
N SER A 196 -22.11 2.62 -30.62
CA SER A 196 -23.34 2.04 -31.15
C SER A 196 -24.61 2.45 -30.39
N ALA A 197 -24.45 2.96 -29.17
CA ALA A 197 -25.56 3.34 -28.30
C ALA A 197 -26.04 4.78 -28.57
N ASP A 198 -27.34 5.02 -28.41
CA ASP A 198 -27.88 6.38 -28.33
C ASP A 198 -27.47 7.07 -27.01
N GLU A 199 -27.72 8.38 -26.92
CA GLU A 199 -27.30 9.21 -25.78
C GLU A 199 -27.85 8.70 -24.44
N GLU A 200 -29.15 8.36 -24.39
CA GLU A 200 -29.82 7.92 -23.17
C GLU A 200 -29.26 6.56 -22.71
N THR A 201 -29.07 5.64 -23.64
CA THR A 201 -28.52 4.32 -23.38
C THR A 201 -27.06 4.41 -22.95
N ARG A 202 -26.27 5.27 -23.61
CA ARG A 202 -24.88 5.53 -23.22
C ARG A 202 -24.77 6.09 -21.80
N ALA A 203 -25.62 7.04 -21.44
CA ALA A 203 -25.66 7.60 -20.09
C ALA A 203 -25.97 6.52 -19.04
N ARG A 204 -26.96 5.66 -19.30
CA ARG A 204 -27.31 4.53 -18.39
C ARG A 204 -26.18 3.52 -18.24
N ILE A 205 -25.48 3.17 -19.32
CA ILE A 205 -24.35 2.24 -19.26
C ILE A 205 -23.19 2.86 -18.46
N LEU A 206 -22.90 4.15 -18.65
CA LEU A 206 -21.90 4.85 -17.87
C LEU A 206 -22.24 4.88 -16.38
N GLU A 207 -23.48 5.21 -16.05
CA GLU A 207 -23.98 5.20 -14.66
C GLU A 207 -23.83 3.82 -14.03
N ALA A 208 -24.22 2.75 -14.73
CA ALA A 208 -24.06 1.38 -14.26
C ALA A 208 -22.58 1.01 -14.02
N ALA A 209 -21.68 1.42 -14.91
CA ALA A 209 -20.25 1.17 -14.75
C ALA A 209 -19.66 1.94 -13.55
N VAL A 210 -20.08 3.19 -13.34
CA VAL A 210 -19.71 3.98 -12.15
C VAL A 210 -20.22 3.34 -10.85
N ASP A 211 -21.45 2.83 -10.86
CA ASP A 211 -22.02 2.14 -9.69
C ASP A 211 -21.32 0.81 -9.40
N GLU A 212 -20.87 0.09 -10.43
CA GLU A 212 -20.03 -1.10 -10.24
C GLU A 212 -18.68 -0.74 -9.59
N ILE A 213 -18.04 0.35 -10.00
CA ILE A 213 -16.80 0.86 -9.37
C ILE A 213 -17.04 1.18 -7.89
N LYS A 214 -18.16 1.82 -7.54
CA LYS A 214 -18.54 2.08 -6.14
C LYS A 214 -18.69 0.78 -5.36
N ALA A 215 -19.43 -0.18 -5.91
CA ALA A 215 -19.66 -1.48 -5.26
C ALA A 215 -18.35 -2.25 -5.04
N ASN A 216 -17.47 -2.31 -6.04
CA ASN A 216 -16.17 -2.97 -5.94
C ASN A 216 -15.23 -2.25 -4.96
N THR A 217 -15.28 -0.92 -4.89
CA THR A 217 -14.52 -0.14 -3.90
C THR A 217 -15.00 -0.40 -2.47
N CYS A 218 -16.32 -0.48 -2.23
CA CYS A 218 -16.88 -0.87 -0.93
C CYS A 218 -16.52 -2.32 -0.56
N LYS A 219 -16.52 -3.24 -1.53
CA LYS A 219 -16.05 -4.61 -1.30
C LYS A 219 -14.57 -4.64 -0.90
N LEU A 220 -13.73 -3.81 -1.54
CA LEU A 220 -12.33 -3.67 -1.18
C LEU A 220 -12.15 -3.14 0.25
N THR A 221 -12.95 -2.18 0.70
CA THR A 221 -12.87 -1.68 2.10
C THR A 221 -13.17 -2.80 3.10
N CYS A 222 -14.18 -3.63 2.85
CA CYS A 222 -14.49 -4.79 3.69
C CYS A 222 -13.31 -5.77 3.77
N ILE A 223 -12.74 -6.15 2.62
CA ILE A 223 -11.62 -7.10 2.55
C ILE A 223 -10.39 -6.54 3.28
N GLN A 224 -10.10 -5.25 3.13
CA GLN A 224 -8.95 -4.62 3.78
C GLN A 224 -9.13 -4.59 5.31
N LEU A 225 -10.31 -4.24 5.81
CA LEU A 225 -10.58 -4.26 7.25
C LEU A 225 -10.51 -5.68 7.82
N GLN A 226 -11.07 -6.68 7.15
CA GLN A 226 -10.96 -8.08 7.58
C GLN A 226 -9.48 -8.51 7.72
N LYS A 227 -8.62 -8.11 6.76
CA LYS A 227 -7.18 -8.40 6.83
C LYS A 227 -6.49 -7.67 7.99
N ILE A 228 -6.82 -6.41 8.25
CA ILE A 228 -6.25 -5.65 9.37
C ILE A 228 -6.70 -6.23 10.71
N HIS A 229 -7.98 -6.59 10.85
CA HIS A 229 -8.47 -7.28 12.04
C HIS A 229 -7.74 -8.59 12.30
N ARG A 230 -7.38 -9.34 11.24
CA ARG A 230 -6.53 -10.52 11.38
C ARG A 230 -5.13 -10.16 11.90
N PHE A 231 -4.52 -9.05 11.47
CA PHE A 231 -3.22 -8.64 12.03
C PHE A 231 -3.29 -8.42 13.54
N CYS A 232 -4.38 -7.87 14.07
CA CYS A 232 -4.57 -7.71 15.51
C CYS A 232 -4.56 -9.04 16.30
N THR A 233 -4.69 -10.19 15.63
CA THR A 233 -4.63 -11.52 16.27
C THR A 233 -3.28 -12.22 16.08
N LEU A 234 -2.35 -11.63 15.31
CA LEU A 234 -1.05 -12.21 15.04
C LEU A 234 0.01 -11.73 16.05
N PRO A 235 0.95 -12.60 16.46
CA PRO A 235 2.08 -12.19 17.30
C PRO A 235 2.94 -11.09 16.63
N GLY A 236 3.33 -10.07 17.39
CA GLY A 236 4.21 -9.00 16.91
C GLY A 236 3.53 -7.90 16.09
N TRP A 237 2.20 -7.93 15.97
CA TRP A 237 1.38 -6.90 15.34
C TRP A 237 0.62 -6.09 16.39
N ASP A 238 1.34 -5.25 17.14
CA ASP A 238 0.73 -4.31 18.08
C ASP A 238 0.27 -3.06 17.32
N LEU A 239 -1.03 -3.03 16.97
CA LEU A 239 -1.64 -1.95 16.20
C LEU A 239 -2.22 -0.89 17.12
N HIS A 240 -1.73 0.34 16.98
CA HIS A 240 -2.35 1.50 17.57
C HIS A 240 -3.56 1.93 16.72
N ARG A 241 -4.75 1.51 17.13
CA ARG A 241 -6.01 1.90 16.48
C ARG A 241 -6.32 3.37 16.74
N ILE A 242 -6.60 4.11 15.67
CA ILE A 242 -6.96 5.52 15.64
C ILE A 242 -8.33 5.64 14.99
N ASP A 243 -9.35 5.96 15.80
CA ASP A 243 -10.75 6.03 15.33
C ASP A 243 -11.06 7.39 14.69
N ALA A 244 -11.17 7.39 13.36
CA ALA A 244 -11.49 8.56 12.56
C ALA A 244 -13.01 8.83 12.45
N GLY A 245 -13.86 8.13 13.18
CA GLY A 245 -15.32 8.23 13.07
C GLY A 245 -15.86 9.65 13.27
N GLU A 246 -15.36 10.41 14.25
CA GLU A 246 -15.76 11.81 14.47
C GLU A 246 -15.43 12.68 13.25
N PHE A 247 -14.25 12.48 12.64
CA PHE A 247 -13.85 13.19 11.42
C PHE A 247 -14.81 12.88 10.27
N PHE A 248 -15.17 11.60 10.07
CA PHE A 248 -16.10 11.22 9.01
C PHE A 248 -17.51 11.82 9.21
N LEU A 249 -17.98 11.92 10.45
CA LEU A 249 -19.29 12.52 10.77
C LEU A 249 -19.32 14.04 10.52
N LYS A 250 -18.17 14.72 10.62
CA LYS A 250 -18.04 16.17 10.39
C LYS A 250 -17.58 16.54 8.98
N ARG A 251 -17.43 15.59 8.07
CA ARG A 251 -17.00 15.89 6.70
C ARG A 251 -17.99 16.80 5.99
N GLY A 252 -17.46 17.80 5.28
CA GLY A 252 -18.24 18.82 4.58
C GLY A 252 -18.91 19.83 5.52
N GLN A 253 -18.56 19.84 6.80
CA GLN A 253 -19.08 20.76 7.81
C GLN A 253 -17.95 21.63 8.38
N GLU A 254 -18.32 22.73 9.04
CA GLU A 254 -17.38 23.51 9.84
C GLU A 254 -16.79 22.63 10.95
N GLY A 255 -15.47 22.69 11.15
CA GLY A 255 -14.78 21.83 12.12
C GLY A 255 -14.21 20.52 11.55
N GLU A 256 -14.28 20.25 10.23
CA GLU A 256 -13.71 19.03 9.63
C GLU A 256 -12.19 18.91 9.89
N ALA A 257 -11.44 20.01 9.74
CA ALA A 257 -9.99 20.03 9.92
C ALA A 257 -9.61 19.82 11.39
N GLU A 258 -10.31 20.49 12.30
CA GLU A 258 -10.16 20.39 13.74
C GLU A 258 -10.52 18.99 14.24
N ALA A 259 -11.54 18.36 13.65
CA ALA A 259 -11.91 16.99 13.98
C ALA A 259 -10.80 16.00 13.57
N TRP A 260 -10.26 16.14 12.36
CA TRP A 260 -9.11 15.34 11.91
C TRP A 260 -7.90 15.51 12.82
N GLU A 261 -7.55 16.75 13.13
CA GLU A 261 -6.41 17.07 13.99
C GLU A 261 -6.57 16.39 15.36
N LYS A 262 -7.72 16.59 15.99
CA LYS A 262 -8.05 16.09 17.33
C LYS A 262 -8.04 14.56 17.41
N VAL A 263 -8.67 13.86 16.47
CA VAL A 263 -8.94 12.43 16.61
C VAL A 263 -7.96 11.54 15.84
N VAL A 264 -7.25 12.09 14.84
CA VAL A 264 -6.32 11.33 14.01
C VAL A 264 -4.89 11.83 14.13
N GLU A 265 -4.63 13.08 13.79
CA GLU A 265 -3.26 13.60 13.66
C GLU A 265 -2.55 13.72 15.01
N SER A 266 -3.09 14.48 15.95
CA SER A 266 -2.50 14.71 17.28
C SER A 266 -2.21 13.40 18.04
N PRO A 267 -3.16 12.44 18.15
CA PRO A 267 -2.88 11.15 18.80
C PRO A 267 -1.77 10.35 18.10
N SER A 268 -1.80 10.30 16.77
CA SER A 268 -0.78 9.59 15.97
C SER A 268 0.60 10.19 16.15
N THR A 269 0.69 11.51 16.09
CA THR A 269 1.92 12.27 16.33
C THR A 269 2.52 11.96 17.70
N GLU A 270 1.70 11.91 18.75
CA GLU A 270 2.21 11.60 20.10
C GLU A 270 2.75 10.17 20.21
N ILE A 271 2.08 9.21 19.58
CA ILE A 271 2.55 7.81 19.53
C ILE A 271 3.88 7.72 18.79
N VAL A 272 3.99 8.34 17.61
CA VAL A 272 5.22 8.37 16.81
C VAL A 272 6.34 9.08 17.57
N ARG A 273 6.07 10.21 18.22
CA ARG A 273 7.06 10.91 19.04
C ARG A 273 7.64 10.00 20.13
N ARG A 274 6.79 9.30 20.89
CA ARG A 274 7.24 8.37 21.95
C ARG A 274 8.06 7.22 21.38
N PHE A 275 7.62 6.66 20.27
CA PHE A 275 8.32 5.60 19.57
C PHE A 275 9.72 6.06 19.11
N LEU A 276 9.82 7.23 18.47
CA LEU A 276 11.09 7.76 17.97
C LEU A 276 12.06 8.19 19.09
N THR A 277 11.54 8.81 20.15
CA THR A 277 12.35 9.25 21.32
C THR A 277 12.73 8.12 22.29
N GLY A 278 12.13 6.94 22.16
CA GLY A 278 12.55 5.73 22.87
C GLY A 278 12.26 5.74 24.37
N ALA A 279 11.04 6.12 24.77
CA ALA A 279 10.62 6.16 26.17
C ALA A 279 10.66 4.77 26.86
N GLY A 280 11.87 4.42 27.31
CA GLY A 280 12.29 3.30 28.16
C GLY A 280 13.66 3.57 28.80
N GLY A 281 14.04 4.85 28.89
CA GLY A 281 15.31 5.29 29.48
C GLY A 281 15.08 6.50 30.38
N VAL A 282 14.51 6.28 31.56
CA VAL A 282 14.66 7.23 32.65
C VAL A 282 16.15 7.26 32.98
N LYS A 283 16.85 8.32 32.55
CA LYS A 283 18.14 8.67 33.13
C LYS A 283 17.86 9.05 34.58
N HIS A 284 18.09 8.11 35.50
CA HIS A 284 18.34 8.44 36.90
C HIS A 284 19.59 9.33 36.94
N MET A 285 19.38 10.65 36.99
CA MET A 285 20.37 11.55 37.56
C MET A 285 20.31 11.32 39.07
N ALA A 286 21.35 10.69 39.60
CA ALA A 286 21.56 10.56 41.03
C ALA A 286 21.95 11.92 41.62
N GLY A 287 21.35 12.23 42.77
CA GLY A 287 21.90 13.12 43.79
C GLY A 287 21.53 14.59 43.69
N GLU A 288 20.64 15.04 44.57
CA GLU A 288 21.03 15.94 45.67
C GLU A 288 20.00 15.84 46.81
N GLU A 289 20.51 15.59 48.01
CA GLU A 289 19.75 15.45 49.26
C GLU A 289 19.17 16.80 49.70
N GLY A 290 17.93 16.77 50.18
CA GLY A 290 17.27 17.91 50.81
C GLY A 290 16.11 17.43 51.68
N THR A 291 16.38 17.32 52.97
CA THR A 291 15.46 16.96 54.07
C THR A 291 14.26 17.89 54.19
N ALA A 292 13.05 17.36 54.44
CA ALA A 292 12.20 17.70 55.59
C ALA A 292 10.80 17.06 55.49
N ASP A 293 10.31 16.66 56.66
CA ASP A 293 9.00 16.10 57.02
C ASP A 293 7.78 16.84 56.45
N ASP A 294 6.70 16.12 56.13
CA ASP A 294 5.50 16.14 56.98
C ASP A 294 4.40 15.13 56.54
N ASN A 295 3.71 14.63 57.57
CA ASN A 295 2.65 13.62 57.55
C ASN A 295 1.44 13.93 56.65
N LYS A 296 0.87 12.88 56.04
CA LYS A 296 -0.54 12.50 56.27
C LYS A 296 -0.90 11.15 55.63
N GLU A 297 -1.39 10.26 56.48
CA GLU A 297 -2.21 9.11 56.12
C GLU A 297 -3.51 9.59 55.46
N ASP A 298 -3.89 8.98 54.34
CA ASP A 298 -5.30 8.72 54.05
C ASP A 298 -5.45 7.43 53.24
N ASN A 299 -6.31 6.55 53.74
CA ASN A 299 -6.63 5.25 53.18
C ASN A 299 -7.70 5.43 52.10
N GLY A 300 -7.41 5.01 50.87
CA GLY A 300 -8.35 5.05 49.76
C GLY A 300 -8.14 3.89 48.80
N GLU A 301 -8.77 2.77 49.13
CA GLU A 301 -8.94 1.57 48.32
C GLU A 301 -9.54 1.92 46.94
N VAL A 302 -8.84 1.63 45.84
CA VAL A 302 -9.39 1.74 44.48
C VAL A 302 -9.26 0.42 43.75
N ALA A 303 -10.44 -0.12 43.45
CA ALA A 303 -10.70 -1.41 42.85
C ALA A 303 -10.15 -1.55 41.42
N ASP A 304 -9.60 -2.73 41.18
CA ASP A 304 -9.33 -3.34 39.90
C ASP A 304 -10.61 -3.39 39.03
N LYS A 305 -10.53 -2.83 37.82
CA LYS A 305 -11.56 -3.00 36.78
C LYS A 305 -10.88 -3.35 35.47
N HIS A 306 -10.76 -4.66 35.26
CA HIS A 306 -10.60 -5.29 33.96
C HIS A 306 -11.72 -4.85 33.00
N GLY A 307 -11.36 -4.15 31.92
CA GLY A 307 -12.26 -3.79 30.83
C GLY A 307 -12.41 -4.95 29.84
N THR A 308 -13.54 -5.62 29.90
CA THR A 308 -14.00 -6.67 28.98
C THR A 308 -14.08 -6.21 27.53
N ALA A 309 -13.49 -7.00 26.63
CA ALA A 309 -13.64 -6.91 25.18
C ALA A 309 -15.11 -7.07 24.75
N GLY A 310 -15.69 -6.02 24.16
CA GLY A 310 -17.02 -6.05 23.54
C GLY A 310 -16.97 -6.83 22.23
N LYS A 311 -17.66 -7.97 22.18
CA LYS A 311 -17.94 -8.72 20.96
C LYS A 311 -18.99 -7.97 20.13
N TYR A 312 -18.61 -7.43 18.98
CA TYR A 312 -19.57 -7.11 17.92
C TYR A 312 -19.86 -8.40 17.13
N LYS A 313 -21.12 -8.83 17.14
CA LYS A 313 -21.65 -9.85 16.23
C LYS A 313 -22.30 -9.12 15.06
N ASP A 314 -21.73 -9.26 13.86
CA ASP A 314 -22.42 -8.92 12.62
C ASP A 314 -23.18 -10.16 12.14
N GLU A 315 -24.50 -10.14 12.32
CA GLU A 315 -25.43 -11.11 11.74
C GLU A 315 -26.05 -10.49 10.48
N ASN A 316 -25.34 -10.60 9.35
CA ASN A 316 -25.83 -10.72 7.97
C ASN A 316 -24.79 -10.21 6.95
N CYS A 317 -23.84 -11.09 6.62
CA CYS A 317 -23.13 -11.01 5.35
C CYS A 317 -22.87 -12.43 4.86
N GLU A 318 -23.92 -13.09 4.34
CA GLU A 318 -23.73 -14.31 3.54
C GLU A 318 -23.09 -13.93 2.21
N VAL A 319 -21.76 -13.82 2.20
CA VAL A 319 -20.99 -13.72 0.96
C VAL A 319 -20.84 -15.14 0.42
N LYS A 320 -21.54 -15.44 -0.67
CA LYS A 320 -21.30 -16.64 -1.47
C LYS A 320 -19.82 -16.69 -1.85
N HIS A 321 -19.15 -17.78 -1.50
CA HIS A 321 -17.78 -18.06 -1.93
C HIS A 321 -17.72 -18.03 -3.46
N VAL A 322 -17.10 -17.00 -4.01
CA VAL A 322 -16.51 -17.06 -5.34
C VAL A 322 -15.03 -17.29 -5.11
N ALA A 323 -14.57 -18.50 -5.45
CA ALA A 323 -13.15 -18.81 -5.52
C ALA A 323 -12.52 -17.90 -6.58
N GLY A 324 -11.83 -16.86 -6.12
CA GLY A 324 -10.78 -16.22 -6.89
C GLY A 324 -9.50 -16.95 -6.55
N ASP A 325 -9.07 -17.79 -7.50
CA ASP A 325 -7.75 -18.39 -7.54
C ASP A 325 -6.67 -17.31 -7.43
N ASP A 326 -5.60 -17.64 -6.73
CA ASP A 326 -4.20 -17.37 -7.10
C ASP A 326 -3.32 -17.73 -5.91
N GLY A 327 -3.08 -19.04 -5.82
CA GLY A 327 -1.98 -19.60 -5.05
C GLY A 327 -0.65 -19.28 -5.73
N ALA A 328 0.23 -18.59 -5.01
CA ALA A 328 1.66 -18.66 -5.31
C ALA A 328 2.20 -19.97 -4.75
N THR A 329 2.23 -21.03 -5.55
CA THR A 329 3.08 -22.20 -5.28
C THR A 329 4.42 -22.00 -5.98
N ASP A 330 5.43 -21.60 -5.22
CA ASP A 330 6.84 -21.70 -5.61
C ASP A 330 7.21 -23.18 -5.80
N ARG A 331 7.45 -23.59 -7.05
CA ARG A 331 8.15 -24.85 -7.33
C ARG A 331 9.65 -24.59 -7.27
N LYS A 332 10.27 -25.07 -6.19
CA LYS A 332 11.71 -25.30 -6.10
C LYS A 332 12.11 -26.38 -7.11
N ASN A 333 12.95 -26.04 -8.09
CA ASN A 333 13.73 -27.04 -8.83
C ASN A 333 14.97 -27.37 -7.98
N ALA A 334 15.06 -28.63 -7.56
CA ALA A 334 16.28 -29.22 -7.05
C ALA A 334 16.86 -30.12 -8.14
N ASP A 335 18.14 -29.89 -8.45
CA ASP A 335 19.00 -30.78 -9.20
C ASP A 335 19.08 -32.15 -8.53
N GLU A 336 18.84 -33.24 -9.27
CA GLU A 336 19.50 -34.52 -9.01
C GLU A 336 19.83 -35.24 -10.33
N ASN A 337 21.13 -35.56 -10.45
CA ASN A 337 21.71 -36.48 -11.42
C ASN A 337 21.20 -37.91 -11.21
N GLY A 338 21.01 -38.66 -12.30
CA GLY A 338 20.72 -40.09 -12.22
C GLY A 338 20.62 -40.79 -13.58
N SER A 339 21.79 -41.12 -14.13
CA SER A 339 22.07 -42.23 -15.06
C SER A 339 20.98 -43.33 -15.15
N GLU A 340 20.54 -43.68 -16.37
CA GLU A 340 20.64 -45.06 -16.90
C GLU A 340 20.27 -45.17 -18.39
N ALA A 341 20.92 -46.14 -19.04
CA ALA A 341 20.95 -46.40 -20.47
C ALA A 341 19.77 -47.25 -20.97
N GLY A 342 19.47 -47.20 -22.27
CA GLY A 342 18.59 -48.18 -22.91
C GLY A 342 18.30 -47.87 -24.38
N ALA A 343 18.89 -48.67 -25.27
CA ALA A 343 18.92 -48.52 -26.73
C ALA A 343 17.65 -49.02 -27.47
N ASN A 344 17.69 -48.80 -28.80
CA ASN A 344 16.83 -49.31 -29.90
C ASN A 344 15.66 -48.38 -30.27
N GLY A 345 15.42 -48.00 -31.53
CA GLY A 345 16.01 -48.35 -32.82
C GLY A 345 15.10 -47.80 -33.94
N GLU A 346 15.70 -47.66 -35.13
CA GLU A 346 15.06 -47.60 -36.46
C GLU A 346 14.34 -46.30 -36.92
N GLY A 347 14.93 -45.65 -37.92
CA GLY A 347 14.26 -44.71 -38.83
C GLY A 347 13.39 -45.44 -39.88
N PRO A 348 12.79 -44.73 -40.87
CA PRO A 348 13.60 -44.16 -41.95
C PRO A 348 13.11 -42.83 -42.59
N LYS A 349 14.11 -42.08 -43.12
CA LYS A 349 14.22 -41.37 -44.42
C LYS A 349 13.01 -40.68 -45.08
N ASN A 350 13.18 -39.36 -45.35
CA ASN A 350 13.04 -38.68 -46.66
C ASN A 350 13.49 -37.21 -46.51
N VAL A 351 14.66 -36.79 -47.01
CA VAL A 351 15.04 -36.36 -48.37
C VAL A 351 14.38 -35.04 -48.85
N VAL A 352 15.15 -33.95 -48.66
CA VAL A 352 15.55 -32.88 -49.60
C VAL A 352 14.49 -32.09 -50.39
N LYS A 353 14.49 -30.75 -50.21
CA LYS A 353 14.84 -29.78 -51.28
C LYS A 353 15.17 -28.38 -50.73
N ASP A 354 16.42 -28.00 -50.98
CA ASP A 354 16.96 -26.64 -50.95
C ASP A 354 16.30 -25.73 -52.00
N VAL A 355 16.15 -24.44 -51.69
CA VAL A 355 16.33 -23.34 -52.65
C VAL A 355 17.13 -22.23 -51.98
N LYS A 356 18.30 -21.94 -52.58
CA LYS A 356 19.19 -20.80 -52.33
C LYS A 356 18.70 -19.52 -53.03
N GLY A 357 19.10 -18.38 -52.48
CA GLY A 357 19.19 -17.06 -53.15
C GLY A 357 19.44 -15.98 -52.09
N GLU A 358 20.70 -15.70 -51.72
CA GLU A 358 21.54 -14.60 -52.26
C GLU A 358 21.02 -13.21 -51.82
N THR A 359 21.60 -12.67 -50.73
CA THR A 359 22.64 -11.60 -50.69
C THR A 359 22.14 -10.23 -51.16
N GLU A 360 22.14 -9.25 -50.26
CA GLU A 360 22.94 -8.03 -50.48
C GLU A 360 23.12 -7.20 -49.21
N THR A 361 24.36 -6.75 -49.06
CA THR A 361 24.95 -5.91 -48.02
C THR A 361 24.65 -4.44 -48.26
N GLY A 362 24.36 -3.69 -47.19
CA GLY A 362 24.26 -2.23 -47.24
C GLY A 362 24.62 -1.60 -45.89
N HIS A 363 25.93 -1.45 -45.64
CA HIS A 363 26.48 -0.57 -44.61
C HIS A 363 26.36 0.89 -45.07
N VAL A 364 25.77 1.76 -44.26
CA VAL A 364 26.08 3.20 -44.30
C VAL A 364 26.02 3.79 -42.88
N ASN A 365 27.15 4.38 -42.50
CA ASN A 365 27.37 5.16 -41.29
C ASN A 365 26.65 6.52 -41.36
N GLY A 366 26.23 7.04 -40.21
CA GLY A 366 26.64 8.38 -39.80
C GLY A 366 25.58 9.45 -39.49
N ILE A 367 25.59 9.86 -38.22
CA ILE A 367 25.66 11.27 -37.73
C ILE A 367 24.35 12.04 -37.38
N ALA A 368 24.48 12.76 -36.25
CA ALA A 368 23.71 13.89 -35.68
C ALA A 368 22.47 13.53 -34.84
N ALA A 369 22.48 13.65 -33.50
CA ALA A 369 22.66 14.86 -32.67
C ALA A 369 21.72 16.01 -33.08
N ASN A 370 20.61 16.17 -32.35
CA ASN A 370 19.94 17.45 -32.25
C ASN A 370 19.47 17.70 -30.81
N ARG A 371 19.90 18.85 -30.31
CA ARG A 371 19.63 19.47 -29.01
C ARG A 371 19.08 20.86 -29.34
N GLU A 372 18.23 21.38 -28.45
CA GLU A 372 17.62 22.73 -28.44
C GLU A 372 16.38 22.85 -29.37
N VAL A 373 15.23 23.34 -28.90
CA VAL A 373 14.98 24.53 -28.05
C VAL A 373 14.01 24.25 -26.91
#